data_AF-A0AA88YIF6-F1
#
_entry.id   AF-A0AA88YIF6-F1
#
_cell.length_a   1.000
_cell.length_b   1.000
_cell.length_c   1.000
_cell.angle_alpha   90.00
_cell.angle_beta   90.00
_cell.angle_gamma   90.00
#
_symmetry.space_group_name_H-M   'P 1'
#
loop_
_entity.id
_entity.type
_entity.pdbx_description
1 polymer ?
#
loop_
_entity_poly.entity_id
_entity_poly.type
_entity_poly.pdbx_seq_one_letter_code
_entity_poly.pdbx_strand_id
1 'polypeptide(L)'
;MHLDDMPEFWPTQQTVPNERWVFISRSNAYQCNEISQVCLQMHSDNNEMLKVLILYRKEELSPKNLQNRPETVPTPVGDCDMIRLGKGNLMKMKALLVFVVLLVTVCRGLDNGLARTPPMGFNSWERFRCVTDCDQFPDTCISEKLYKRIADLMVSEGFVDAGYEYVNIDDCWMAKTRDENDRLIGDPERFPSGIKALADYMHSKGLKLGIYEDFGTETCGGFPGSEFYLKTDAQTFADWGIDLLKLDGCYSFTHDMPVGYPTMEHFLNETGRPMLYSCSWPAYFYPKIPDYDKISTSCNIWRNYADVQDSWDSVLGIMNFYGKNSGNFSAKGGPGHFNDPDMIIVGNYGLSYDQQRVQMAIWAIIAAPLFFSTDLATIKPESKALLLNKNVIAVSQDSLGIEGELAFSLNDVQIWIRRVKPEGSIAFAIVYTGTGGTPKLIQIQCASLGMIKKGVPYSVMEVFDGKHMGLYKATDMFNATVNPTGVFFGRATILG
;
A
#
# COMPACT_ATOMS: atom_id res chain seq x y z
N MET A 1 23.60 -13.60 28.33
CA MET A 1 24.47 -14.77 28.61
C MET A 1 24.83 -15.34 27.25
N HIS A 2 26.10 -15.24 26.85
CA HIS A 2 26.59 -15.52 25.49
C HIS A 2 26.79 -17.02 25.24
N LEU A 3 26.56 -17.45 23.99
CA LEU A 3 26.59 -18.82 23.49
C LEU A 3 27.99 -19.23 22.97
N ASP A 4 29.04 -19.01 23.77
CA ASP A 4 30.42 -19.41 23.42
C ASP A 4 30.99 -20.57 24.25
N ASP A 5 30.19 -21.17 25.14
CA ASP A 5 30.64 -22.30 25.96
C ASP A 5 29.76 -23.53 25.71
N MET A 6 30.20 -24.49 24.87
CA MET A 6 30.12 -25.96 25.08
C MET A 6 30.63 -26.76 23.85
N PRO A 7 31.16 -27.99 24.04
CA PRO A 7 32.27 -28.54 23.26
C PRO A 7 31.91 -29.45 22.08
N GLU A 8 32.88 -29.56 21.16
CA GLU A 8 32.93 -30.40 19.95
C GLU A 8 32.74 -31.90 20.21
N PHE A 9 31.89 -32.55 19.42
CA PHE A 9 31.93 -34.00 19.16
C PHE A 9 31.59 -34.29 17.70
N TRP A 10 32.61 -34.65 16.90
CA TRP A 10 32.46 -35.24 15.56
C TRP A 10 32.46 -36.77 15.62
N PRO A 11 31.78 -37.42 14.67
CA PRO A 11 32.46 -38.47 13.92
C PRO A 11 32.34 -38.27 12.39
N THR A 12 33.52 -38.21 11.76
CA THR A 12 33.90 -38.65 10.40
C THR A 12 32.94 -38.40 9.23
N GLN A 13 33.37 -37.47 8.38
CA GLN A 13 32.91 -37.21 7.02
C GLN A 13 32.96 -38.47 6.12
N GLN A 14 31.84 -38.78 5.46
CA GLN A 14 31.85 -39.20 4.05
C GLN A 14 31.16 -38.11 3.25
N THR A 15 31.91 -37.45 2.40
CA THR A 15 31.45 -36.39 1.50
C THR A 15 30.80 -37.02 0.27
N VAL A 16 29.52 -36.70 0.04
CA VAL A 16 28.89 -36.81 -1.28
C VAL A 16 28.53 -35.39 -1.71
N PRO A 17 29.06 -34.87 -2.82
CA PRO A 17 28.74 -33.52 -3.26
C PRO A 17 27.37 -33.48 -3.97
N ASN A 18 26.56 -32.46 -3.62
CA ASN A 18 25.30 -32.02 -4.25
C ASN A 18 23.94 -32.48 -3.67
N GLU A 19 23.75 -32.44 -2.35
CA GLU A 19 22.40 -32.36 -1.79
C GLU A 19 22.28 -31.28 -0.71
N ARG A 20 21.37 -30.31 -0.92
CA ARG A 20 20.95 -29.36 0.11
C ARG A 20 19.81 -29.99 0.89
N TRP A 21 20.03 -30.28 2.17
CA TRP A 21 18.99 -30.72 3.09
C TRP A 21 18.41 -29.51 3.83
N VAL A 22 17.08 -29.35 3.80
CA VAL A 22 16.35 -28.40 4.66
C VAL A 22 15.90 -29.16 5.91
N PHE A 23 16.45 -28.80 7.07
CA PHE A 23 15.97 -29.27 8.37
C PHE A 23 14.76 -28.42 8.78
N ILE A 24 13.61 -29.06 8.99
CA ILE A 24 12.46 -28.43 9.65
C ILE A 24 12.50 -28.82 11.14
N SER A 25 12.64 -27.81 11.98
CA SER A 25 12.61 -27.90 13.45
C SER A 25 11.27 -28.46 13.95
N ARG A 26 11.34 -29.39 14.92
CA ARG A 26 10.18 -29.88 15.69
C ARG A 26 9.85 -28.91 16.83
N SER A 27 8.88 -28.04 16.64
CA SER A 27 8.04 -27.54 17.74
C SER A 27 6.73 -26.96 17.20
N ASN A 28 5.63 -27.43 17.78
CA ASN A 28 4.23 -27.06 17.58
C ASN A 28 3.48 -27.84 16.46
N ALA A 29 2.98 -29.01 16.86
CA ALA A 29 1.96 -29.74 16.13
C ALA A 29 0.59 -29.08 16.37
N TYR A 30 0.01 -28.44 15.35
CA TYR A 30 -1.43 -28.19 15.31
C TYR A 30 -2.13 -29.41 14.68
N GLN A 31 -3.19 -29.89 15.31
CA GLN A 31 -4.08 -30.92 14.77
C GLN A 31 -4.77 -30.39 13.52
N CYS A 32 -4.34 -30.82 12.34
CA CYS A 32 -5.13 -30.69 11.12
C CYS A 32 -6.21 -31.78 11.13
N ASN A 33 -7.43 -31.41 11.52
CA ASN A 33 -8.61 -32.19 11.15
C ASN A 33 -9.18 -31.61 9.85
N GLU A 34 -9.42 -32.54 8.91
CA GLU A 34 -10.08 -32.40 7.61
C GLU A 34 -9.22 -32.09 6.37
N ILE A 35 -8.97 -33.19 5.62
CA ILE A 35 -8.98 -33.36 4.16
C ILE A 35 -8.02 -32.49 3.31
N SER A 36 -6.89 -33.14 2.98
CA SER A 36 -6.04 -33.03 1.77
C SER A 36 -5.32 -31.70 1.47
N GLN A 37 -4.00 -31.69 1.72
CA GLN A 37 -3.05 -30.88 0.94
C GLN A 37 -2.12 -31.81 0.15
N VAL A 38 -2.08 -31.61 -1.16
CA VAL A 38 -1.09 -32.20 -2.07
C VAL A 38 0.03 -31.17 -2.22
N CYS A 39 1.24 -31.48 -1.75
CA CYS A 39 2.41 -30.65 -2.06
C CYS A 39 2.87 -30.95 -3.49
N LEU A 40 2.69 -29.99 -4.40
CA LEU A 40 3.23 -30.04 -5.76
C LEU A 40 4.58 -29.33 -5.80
N GLN A 41 5.66 -30.07 -6.05
CA GLN A 41 6.97 -29.49 -6.37
C GLN A 41 7.21 -29.67 -7.87
N MET A 42 7.23 -28.58 -8.63
CA MET A 42 7.47 -28.58 -10.07
C MET A 42 8.95 -28.31 -10.35
N HIS A 43 9.62 -29.23 -11.05
CA HIS A 43 10.94 -29.00 -11.61
C HIS A 43 10.84 -28.96 -13.14
N SER A 44 11.42 -27.94 -13.75
CA SER A 44 11.53 -27.76 -15.19
C SER A 44 12.98 -28.01 -15.61
N ASP A 45 13.25 -29.15 -16.23
CA ASP A 45 14.47 -29.34 -17.02
C ASP A 45 14.11 -29.58 -18.49
N ASN A 46 14.91 -28.98 -19.38
CA ASN A 46 14.74 -28.97 -20.82
C ASN A 46 14.89 -30.38 -21.43
N ASN A 47 13.82 -31.17 -21.40
CA ASN A 47 13.33 -32.06 -22.46
C ASN A 47 12.18 -32.90 -21.89
N GLU A 48 11.02 -32.81 -22.56
CA GLU A 48 9.77 -33.57 -22.37
C GLU A 48 9.72 -34.63 -21.25
N MET A 49 9.31 -34.23 -20.03
CA MET A 49 8.36 -34.99 -19.18
C MET A 49 8.08 -34.23 -17.87
N LEU A 50 6.79 -34.06 -17.54
CA LEU A 50 6.34 -33.58 -16.23
C LEU A 50 6.42 -34.72 -15.21
N LYS A 51 7.19 -34.54 -14.13
CA LYS A 51 7.17 -35.47 -12.97
C LYS A 51 6.30 -34.87 -11.86
N VAL A 52 5.29 -35.61 -11.43
CA VAL A 52 4.43 -35.25 -10.28
C VAL A 52 4.76 -36.20 -9.14
N LEU A 53 5.25 -35.67 -8.02
CA LEU A 53 5.50 -36.42 -6.80
C LEU A 53 4.25 -36.34 -5.92
N ILE A 54 3.62 -37.47 -5.60
CA ILE A 54 2.48 -37.52 -4.66
C ILE A 54 2.96 -38.25 -3.41
N LEU A 55 3.08 -37.52 -2.29
CA LEU A 55 3.44 -38.10 -1.00
C LEU A 55 2.17 -38.46 -0.23
N TYR A 56 2.01 -39.74 0.12
CA TYR A 56 0.99 -40.20 1.05
C TYR A 56 1.56 -40.25 2.47
N ARG A 57 0.80 -39.76 3.45
CA ARG A 57 1.14 -39.92 4.87
C ARG A 57 1.02 -41.41 5.24
N LYS A 58 2.07 -41.98 5.79
CA LYS A 58 2.05 -43.32 6.40
C LYS A 58 1.26 -43.21 7.71
N GLU A 59 0.15 -43.93 7.84
CA GLU A 59 -0.62 -44.02 9.10
C GLU A 59 0.29 -44.51 10.25
N GLU A 60 0.18 -43.86 11.41
CA GLU A 60 0.85 -44.28 12.64
C GLU A 60 0.24 -45.58 13.15
N LEU A 61 0.98 -46.68 13.05
CA LEU A 61 0.68 -47.92 13.77
C LEU A 61 1.02 -47.73 15.25
N SER A 62 0.03 -47.87 16.14
CA SER A 62 0.21 -47.78 17.59
C SER A 62 1.10 -48.91 18.16
N PRO A 63 1.81 -48.68 19.28
CA PRO A 63 2.78 -49.62 19.83
C PRO A 63 2.11 -50.70 20.69
N LYS A 64 1.37 -51.62 20.07
CA LYS A 64 0.99 -52.90 20.68
C LYS A 64 1.03 -54.00 19.62
N ASN A 65 1.88 -54.99 19.86
CA ASN A 65 2.15 -56.21 19.07
C ASN A 65 3.41 -56.18 18.18
N LEU A 66 4.58 -55.93 18.79
CA LEU A 66 5.87 -56.43 18.29
C LEU A 66 6.29 -57.60 19.18
N GLN A 67 5.81 -58.80 18.88
CA GLN A 67 6.40 -60.06 19.34
C GLN A 67 5.78 -61.21 18.54
N ASN A 68 6.32 -61.45 17.34
CA ASN A 68 6.60 -62.78 16.76
C ASN A 68 6.84 -62.69 15.23
N ARG A 69 8.00 -63.24 14.81
CA ARG A 69 8.40 -63.67 13.44
C ARG A 69 9.08 -62.63 12.51
N PRO A 70 9.87 -63.09 11.50
CA PRO A 70 11.33 -63.21 11.62
C PRO A 70 12.06 -62.30 10.62
N GLU A 71 13.37 -62.14 10.81
CA GLU A 71 14.29 -61.43 9.93
C GLU A 71 14.12 -61.84 8.46
N THR A 72 13.41 -61.01 7.70
CA THR A 72 13.54 -60.90 6.25
C THR A 72 13.27 -59.45 5.89
N VAL A 73 14.30 -58.77 5.41
CA VAL A 73 14.23 -57.41 4.87
C VAL A 73 13.34 -57.43 3.62
N PRO A 74 12.20 -56.72 3.59
CA PRO A 74 11.50 -56.45 2.35
C PRO A 74 12.07 -55.14 1.79
N THR A 75 12.74 -55.25 0.66
CA THR A 75 12.89 -54.16 -0.30
C THR A 75 11.52 -53.53 -0.57
N PRO A 76 11.36 -52.20 -0.57
CA PRO A 76 10.19 -51.58 -1.19
C PRO A 76 10.39 -51.66 -2.69
N VAL A 77 9.94 -52.76 -3.29
CA VAL A 77 9.39 -52.73 -4.65
C VAL A 77 8.00 -52.11 -4.50
N GLY A 78 7.90 -50.85 -4.90
CA GLY A 78 6.64 -50.19 -5.20
C GLY A 78 6.82 -49.59 -6.58
N ASP A 79 6.35 -50.32 -7.59
CA ASP A 79 6.44 -49.96 -8.99
C ASP A 79 5.90 -48.54 -9.24
N CYS A 80 6.69 -47.73 -9.95
CA CYS A 80 6.17 -46.55 -10.62
C CYS A 80 5.27 -47.03 -11.76
N ASP A 81 3.96 -46.99 -11.59
CA ASP A 81 3.02 -47.19 -12.70
C ASP A 81 3.21 -46.07 -13.73
N MET A 82 3.93 -46.37 -14.82
CA MET A 82 3.92 -45.54 -16.02
C MET A 82 2.58 -45.71 -16.73
N ILE A 83 1.68 -44.73 -16.59
CA ILE A 83 0.45 -44.68 -17.37
C ILE A 83 0.82 -44.39 -18.83
N ARG A 84 0.86 -45.43 -19.68
CA ARG A 84 0.86 -45.28 -21.14
C ARG A 84 -0.51 -44.79 -21.61
N LEU A 85 -0.64 -43.50 -21.91
CA LEU A 85 -1.86 -42.95 -22.51
C LEU A 85 -1.93 -43.31 -24.00
N GLY A 86 -2.67 -44.36 -24.33
CA GLY A 86 -3.07 -44.67 -25.70
C GLY A 86 -4.05 -43.62 -26.26
N LYS A 87 -4.07 -43.47 -27.60
CA LYS A 87 -4.83 -42.48 -28.42
C LYS A 87 -6.37 -42.57 -28.34
N GLY A 88 -6.96 -42.92 -27.19
CA GLY A 88 -8.38 -43.24 -27.07
C GLY A 88 -9.13 -42.54 -25.93
N ASN A 89 -8.67 -41.42 -25.37
CA ASN A 89 -9.37 -40.80 -24.23
C ASN A 89 -9.34 -39.26 -24.23
N LEU A 90 -10.02 -38.67 -25.23
CA LEU A 90 -10.27 -37.23 -25.29
C LEU A 90 -11.09 -36.71 -24.08
N MET A 91 -11.92 -37.56 -23.45
CA MET A 91 -12.69 -37.23 -22.25
C MET A 91 -11.82 -37.13 -20.98
N LYS A 92 -10.80 -38.00 -20.81
CA LYS A 92 -9.92 -37.95 -19.64
C LYS A 92 -8.93 -36.78 -19.70
N MET A 93 -8.52 -36.37 -20.90
CA MET A 93 -7.75 -35.12 -21.10
C MET A 93 -8.56 -33.88 -20.70
N LYS A 94 -9.87 -33.82 -21.01
CA LYS A 94 -10.73 -32.70 -20.59
C LYS A 94 -10.91 -32.66 -19.07
N ALA A 95 -11.11 -33.81 -18.42
CA ALA A 95 -11.23 -33.87 -16.97
C ALA A 95 -9.93 -33.46 -16.25
N LEU A 96 -8.78 -33.89 -16.77
CA LEU A 96 -7.47 -33.48 -16.23
C LEU A 96 -7.18 -31.99 -16.48
N LEU A 97 -7.55 -31.45 -17.64
CA LEU A 97 -7.43 -30.01 -17.94
C LEU A 97 -8.35 -29.17 -17.03
N VAL A 98 -9.58 -29.63 -16.78
CA VAL A 98 -10.51 -28.98 -15.84
C VAL A 98 -9.98 -29.05 -14.41
N PHE A 99 -9.37 -30.18 -14.00
CA PHE A 99 -8.77 -30.32 -12.68
C PHE A 99 -7.49 -29.49 -12.50
N VAL A 100 -6.68 -29.33 -13.55
CA VAL A 100 -5.51 -28.44 -13.57
C VAL A 100 -5.94 -26.97 -13.59
N VAL A 101 -7.00 -26.61 -14.32
CA VAL A 101 -7.59 -25.25 -14.28
C VAL A 101 -8.22 -24.94 -12.92
N LEU A 102 -8.75 -25.94 -12.20
CA LEU A 102 -9.23 -25.81 -10.82
C LEU A 102 -8.10 -25.75 -9.78
N LEU A 103 -6.92 -26.31 -10.09
CA LEU A 103 -5.71 -26.27 -9.25
C LEU A 103 -4.78 -25.10 -9.56
N VAL A 104 -5.09 -24.29 -10.59
CA VAL A 104 -4.58 -22.91 -10.62
C VAL A 104 -5.33 -22.17 -9.52
N THR A 105 -4.85 -22.31 -8.28
CA THR A 105 -4.86 -21.17 -7.36
C THR A 105 -4.15 -20.07 -8.11
N VAL A 106 -4.92 -19.27 -8.83
CA VAL A 106 -4.55 -17.91 -9.17
C VAL A 106 -4.05 -17.37 -7.86
N CYS A 107 -2.78 -16.97 -7.80
CA CYS A 107 -2.29 -16.17 -6.69
C CYS A 107 -3.25 -14.98 -6.67
N ARG A 108 -4.25 -15.03 -5.79
CA ARG A 108 -5.21 -13.95 -5.62
C ARG A 108 -4.40 -12.91 -4.86
N GLY A 109 -3.63 -12.12 -5.61
CA GLY A 109 -3.21 -10.83 -5.10
C GLY A 109 -4.46 -10.05 -4.71
N LEU A 110 -4.30 -9.10 -3.79
CA LEU A 110 -5.34 -8.23 -3.26
C LEU A 110 -6.10 -7.53 -4.39
N ASP A 111 -7.12 -8.19 -4.91
CA ASP A 111 -8.10 -7.67 -5.84
C ASP A 111 -9.44 -7.55 -5.10
N ASN A 112 -9.40 -6.87 -3.97
CA ASN A 112 -10.55 -6.67 -3.07
C ASN A 112 -11.59 -5.67 -3.63
N GLY A 113 -11.42 -5.19 -4.86
CA GLY A 113 -12.33 -4.25 -5.50
C GLY A 113 -12.13 -2.78 -5.11
N LEU A 114 -11.25 -2.48 -4.16
CA LEU A 114 -11.00 -1.14 -3.62
C LEU A 114 -9.85 -0.43 -4.34
N ALA A 115 -9.66 0.86 -4.00
CA ALA A 115 -8.58 1.70 -4.52
C ALA A 115 -8.47 1.64 -6.06
N ARG A 116 -9.58 1.71 -6.81
CA ARG A 116 -9.53 1.73 -8.29
C ARG A 116 -9.01 3.07 -8.83
N THR A 117 -9.13 4.11 -8.04
CA THR A 117 -8.39 5.37 -8.13
C THR A 117 -7.72 5.62 -6.77
N PRO A 118 -6.72 6.51 -6.69
CA PRO A 118 -6.05 6.78 -5.42
C PRO A 118 -7.06 7.24 -4.36
N PRO A 119 -7.07 6.66 -3.15
CA PRO A 119 -8.07 6.99 -2.15
C PRO A 119 -7.91 8.46 -1.68
N MET A 120 -9.02 9.08 -1.28
CA MET A 120 -9.07 10.48 -0.86
C MET A 120 -9.75 10.59 0.49
N GLY A 121 -9.19 11.38 1.40
CA GLY A 121 -9.79 11.59 2.71
C GLY A 121 -8.97 12.46 3.64
N PHE A 122 -9.21 12.27 4.93
CA PHE A 122 -8.49 12.88 6.04
C PHE A 122 -7.66 11.81 6.78
N ASN A 123 -6.48 12.17 7.26
CA ASN A 123 -5.74 11.43 8.28
C ASN A 123 -5.32 12.40 9.39
N SER A 124 -5.42 12.00 10.66
CA SER A 124 -5.11 12.85 11.80
C SER A 124 -3.61 13.08 12.08
N TRP A 125 -2.69 12.24 11.60
CA TRP A 125 -1.33 12.17 12.14
C TRP A 125 -0.53 13.45 12.04
N GLU A 126 -0.37 14.04 10.86
CA GLU A 126 0.58 15.15 10.69
C GLU A 126 0.19 16.38 11.53
N ARG A 127 -1.11 16.70 11.58
CA ARG A 127 -1.62 17.91 12.24
C ARG A 127 -1.88 17.71 13.72
N PHE A 128 -2.44 16.56 14.11
CA PHE A 128 -2.92 16.31 15.47
C PHE A 128 -2.00 15.38 16.27
N ARG A 129 -1.12 14.62 15.61
CA ARG A 129 -0.09 13.78 16.23
C ARG A 129 -0.68 12.89 17.33
N CYS A 130 0.07 12.67 18.40
CA CYS A 130 -0.33 11.89 19.57
C CYS A 130 -0.79 12.79 20.72
N VAL A 131 -1.62 13.80 20.47
CA VAL A 131 -2.14 14.68 21.54
C VAL A 131 -3.26 13.95 22.29
N THR A 132 -2.99 13.45 23.50
CA THR A 132 -3.97 12.70 24.31
C THR A 132 -4.53 13.48 25.50
N ASP A 133 -3.92 14.61 25.87
CA ASP A 133 -4.43 15.48 26.94
C ASP A 133 -5.62 16.31 26.45
N CYS A 134 -6.82 15.78 26.65
CA CYS A 134 -8.07 16.42 26.24
C CYS A 134 -8.53 17.54 27.19
N ASP A 135 -7.97 17.63 28.40
CA ASP A 135 -8.28 18.74 29.31
C ASP A 135 -7.55 20.00 28.86
N GLN A 136 -6.28 19.87 28.48
CA GLN A 136 -5.48 20.98 27.97
C GLN A 136 -5.80 21.30 26.51
N PHE A 137 -6.10 20.29 25.69
CA PHE A 137 -6.29 20.44 24.24
C PHE A 137 -7.62 19.85 23.74
N PRO A 138 -8.78 20.32 24.23
CA PRO A 138 -10.09 19.69 24.01
C PRO A 138 -10.60 19.69 22.56
N ASP A 139 -9.96 20.44 21.67
CA ASP A 139 -10.34 20.52 20.25
C ASP A 139 -9.31 19.84 19.33
N THR A 140 -8.09 19.57 19.82
CA THR A 140 -7.03 18.94 19.02
C THR A 140 -6.55 17.60 19.57
N CYS A 141 -7.03 17.17 20.74
CA CYS A 141 -6.72 15.84 21.25
C CYS A 141 -7.41 14.75 20.41
N ILE A 142 -6.74 13.60 20.30
CA ILE A 142 -7.23 12.41 19.62
C ILE A 142 -8.40 11.84 20.41
N SER A 143 -9.62 12.14 19.96
CA SER A 143 -10.87 11.84 20.64
C SER A 143 -12.02 11.67 19.65
N GLU A 144 -13.10 11.01 20.06
CA GLU A 144 -14.31 10.87 19.23
C GLU A 144 -14.87 12.23 18.79
N LYS A 145 -14.72 13.27 19.62
CA LYS A 145 -15.17 14.64 19.33
C LYS A 145 -14.40 15.23 18.15
N LEU A 146 -13.08 15.04 18.08
CA LEU A 146 -12.25 15.49 16.97
C LEU A 146 -12.74 14.88 15.65
N TYR A 147 -12.90 13.56 15.61
CA TYR A 147 -13.29 12.87 14.38
C TYR A 147 -14.72 13.20 13.94
N LYS A 148 -15.68 13.31 14.87
CA LYS A 148 -17.05 13.76 14.56
C LYS A 148 -17.04 15.19 13.98
N ARG A 149 -16.25 16.10 14.56
CA ARG A 149 -16.09 17.48 14.07
C ARG A 149 -15.50 17.52 12.66
N ILE A 150 -14.44 16.75 12.40
CA ILE A 150 -13.84 16.66 11.06
C ILE A 150 -14.85 16.10 10.05
N ALA A 151 -15.59 15.04 10.41
CA ALA A 151 -16.63 14.47 9.55
C ALA A 151 -17.71 15.49 9.19
N ASP A 152 -18.22 16.24 10.19
CA ASP A 152 -19.21 17.28 9.97
C ASP A 152 -18.71 18.38 9.05
N LEU A 153 -17.46 18.82 9.24
CA LEU A 153 -16.82 19.83 8.39
C LEU A 153 -16.56 19.29 6.97
N MET A 154 -16.14 18.04 6.81
CA MET A 154 -15.96 17.45 5.48
C MET A 154 -17.28 17.45 4.69
N VAL A 155 -18.40 17.16 5.35
CA VAL A 155 -19.74 17.24 4.74
C VAL A 155 -20.14 18.68 4.46
N SER A 156 -20.09 19.57 5.46
CA SER A 156 -20.61 20.94 5.31
C SER A 156 -19.76 21.82 4.40
N GLU A 157 -18.46 21.53 4.31
CA GLU A 157 -17.50 22.36 3.58
C GLU A 157 -17.20 21.85 2.15
N GLY A 158 -17.89 20.78 1.70
CA GLY A 158 -17.86 20.30 0.32
C GLY A 158 -16.73 19.31 -0.01
N PHE A 159 -16.06 18.75 0.99
CA PHE A 159 -15.00 17.74 0.78
C PHE A 159 -15.57 16.42 0.30
N VAL A 160 -16.73 16.00 0.85
CA VAL A 160 -17.42 14.79 0.38
C VAL A 160 -17.83 14.93 -1.09
N ASP A 161 -18.40 16.08 -1.48
CA ASP A 161 -18.78 16.35 -2.87
C ASP A 161 -17.58 16.39 -3.82
N ALA A 162 -16.38 16.72 -3.31
CA ALA A 162 -15.14 16.69 -4.05
C ALA A 162 -14.50 15.29 -4.13
N GLY A 163 -15.04 14.30 -3.42
CA GLY A 163 -14.60 12.90 -3.43
C GLY A 163 -13.77 12.46 -2.22
N TYR A 164 -13.54 13.33 -1.23
CA TYR A 164 -12.88 12.94 0.01
C TYR A 164 -13.85 12.16 0.90
N GLU A 165 -13.67 10.84 0.98
CA GLU A 165 -14.64 9.94 1.61
C GLU A 165 -14.14 9.24 2.88
N TYR A 166 -12.84 9.17 3.12
CA TYR A 166 -12.26 8.52 4.31
C TYR A 166 -11.97 9.52 5.43
N VAL A 167 -12.27 9.14 6.68
CA VAL A 167 -11.80 9.79 7.90
C VAL A 167 -10.95 8.77 8.65
N ASN A 168 -9.63 8.92 8.61
CA ASN A 168 -8.70 7.95 9.18
C ASN A 168 -8.21 8.39 10.55
N ILE A 169 -8.41 7.52 11.53
CA ILE A 169 -7.79 7.58 12.85
C ILE A 169 -6.36 7.07 12.70
N ASP A 170 -5.38 7.86 13.15
CA ASP A 170 -3.98 7.41 13.24
C ASP A 170 -3.64 6.94 14.67
N ASP A 171 -2.37 6.80 15.02
CA ASP A 171 -1.94 6.27 16.32
C ASP A 171 -2.54 7.03 17.53
N CYS A 172 -2.42 6.43 18.71
CA CYS A 172 -2.83 6.96 20.02
C CYS A 172 -4.33 7.01 20.29
N TRP A 173 -5.15 6.28 19.52
CA TRP A 173 -6.61 6.19 19.74
C TRP A 173 -7.02 5.21 20.85
N MET A 174 -6.25 4.14 21.02
CA MET A 174 -6.60 3.00 21.86
C MET A 174 -6.24 3.21 23.34
N ALA A 175 -6.84 2.41 24.22
CA ALA A 175 -6.41 2.30 25.60
C ALA A 175 -5.00 1.66 25.69
N LYS A 176 -4.33 1.82 26.84
CA LYS A 176 -2.99 1.23 27.06
C LYS A 176 -3.00 -0.29 27.24
N THR A 177 -4.17 -0.90 27.38
CA THR A 177 -4.33 -2.35 27.53
C THR A 177 -5.50 -2.84 26.69
N ARG A 178 -5.38 -4.07 26.20
CA ARG A 178 -6.50 -4.82 25.59
C ARG A 178 -7.53 -5.20 26.67
N ASP A 179 -8.71 -5.60 26.23
CA ASP A 179 -9.74 -6.12 27.13
C ASP A 179 -9.45 -7.56 27.59
N GLU A 180 -10.36 -8.15 28.39
CA GLU A 180 -10.22 -9.51 28.92
C GLU A 180 -10.25 -10.63 27.85
N ASN A 181 -10.64 -10.30 26.61
CA ASN A 181 -10.66 -11.21 25.46
C ASN A 181 -9.54 -10.88 24.46
N ASP A 182 -8.51 -10.15 24.90
CA ASP A 182 -7.38 -9.69 24.10
C ASP A 182 -7.76 -8.78 22.91
N ARG A 183 -8.95 -8.15 22.94
CA ARG A 183 -9.37 -7.22 21.89
C ARG A 183 -8.89 -5.80 22.20
N LEU A 184 -8.54 -5.08 21.14
CA LEU A 184 -8.32 -3.64 21.21
C LEU A 184 -9.58 -2.93 21.67
N ILE A 185 -9.41 -1.86 22.45
CA ILE A 185 -10.49 -0.97 22.85
C ILE A 185 -10.07 0.48 22.64
N GLY A 186 -11.02 1.33 22.25
CA GLY A 186 -10.80 2.77 22.25
C GLY A 186 -10.55 3.24 23.68
N ASP A 187 -9.73 4.27 23.83
CA ASP A 187 -9.54 4.90 25.14
C ASP A 187 -10.91 5.34 25.71
N PRO A 188 -11.31 4.87 26.89
CA PRO A 188 -12.68 5.04 27.38
C PRO A 188 -13.02 6.49 27.74
N GLU A 189 -12.03 7.33 28.00
CA GLU A 189 -12.26 8.75 28.30
C GLU A 189 -12.36 9.57 27.01
N ARG A 190 -11.55 9.24 26.01
CA ARG A 190 -11.48 9.98 24.73
C ARG A 190 -12.44 9.46 23.67
N PHE A 191 -12.83 8.19 23.75
CA PHE A 191 -13.80 7.50 22.89
C PHE A 191 -14.89 6.80 23.72
N PRO A 192 -15.63 7.52 24.58
CA PRO A 192 -16.60 6.94 25.51
C PRO A 192 -17.74 6.17 24.83
N SER A 193 -18.07 6.49 23.57
CA SER A 193 -19.08 5.76 22.80
C SER A 193 -18.54 4.46 22.17
N GLY A 194 -17.23 4.26 22.18
CA GLY A 194 -16.53 3.18 21.48
C GLY A 194 -16.37 3.41 19.97
N ILE A 195 -15.45 2.67 19.35
CA ILE A 195 -15.08 2.84 17.94
C ILE A 195 -16.21 2.43 16.99
N LYS A 196 -16.97 1.38 17.31
CA LYS A 196 -18.14 1.01 16.51
C LYS A 196 -19.14 2.16 16.35
N ALA A 197 -19.46 2.85 17.44
CA ALA A 197 -20.40 3.98 17.39
C ALA A 197 -19.84 5.15 16.56
N LEU A 198 -18.52 5.34 16.56
CA LEU A 198 -17.86 6.32 15.70
C LEU A 198 -17.92 5.90 14.22
N ALA A 199 -17.74 4.61 13.90
CA ALA A 199 -17.91 4.08 12.54
C ALA A 199 -19.35 4.28 12.05
N ASP A 200 -20.34 3.90 12.87
CA ASP A 200 -21.77 4.10 12.57
C ASP A 200 -22.06 5.60 12.32
N TYR A 201 -21.42 6.52 13.06
CA TYR A 201 -21.51 7.95 12.81
C TYR A 201 -20.94 8.36 11.45
N MET A 202 -19.75 7.87 11.07
CA MET A 202 -19.16 8.15 9.75
C MET A 202 -20.06 7.65 8.62
N HIS A 203 -20.55 6.42 8.73
CA HIS A 203 -21.44 5.84 7.73
C HIS A 203 -22.75 6.62 7.60
N SER A 204 -23.30 7.15 8.70
CA SER A 204 -24.48 8.01 8.67
C SER A 204 -24.27 9.33 7.91
N LYS A 205 -23.02 9.74 7.73
CA LYS A 205 -22.60 10.95 6.98
C LYS A 205 -22.20 10.64 5.53
N GLY A 206 -22.30 9.38 5.10
CA GLY A 206 -21.80 8.93 3.81
C GLY A 206 -20.27 8.87 3.72
N LEU A 207 -19.59 8.90 4.87
CA LEU A 207 -18.14 8.78 4.99
C LEU A 207 -17.75 7.34 5.35
N LYS A 208 -16.47 7.05 5.24
CA LYS A 208 -15.80 5.79 5.62
C LYS A 208 -14.86 6.05 6.78
N LEU A 209 -14.77 5.13 7.74
CA LEU A 209 -13.85 5.23 8.87
C LEU A 209 -12.62 4.36 8.64
N GLY A 210 -11.43 4.98 8.64
CA GLY A 210 -10.17 4.26 8.73
C GLY A 210 -9.64 4.19 10.16
N ILE A 211 -8.86 3.16 10.46
CA ILE A 211 -8.18 2.98 11.73
C ILE A 211 -6.70 2.68 11.52
N TYR A 212 -5.91 2.91 12.56
CA TYR A 212 -4.49 2.64 12.61
C TYR A 212 -4.20 1.48 13.55
N GLU A 213 -3.20 0.71 13.16
CA GLU A 213 -2.58 -0.30 14.00
C GLU A 213 -1.10 -0.48 13.62
N ASP A 214 -0.35 -1.26 14.40
CA ASP A 214 1.06 -1.59 14.11
C ASP A 214 1.27 -3.11 14.05
N PHE A 215 2.10 -3.57 13.11
CA PHE A 215 2.50 -4.96 13.00
C PHE A 215 3.32 -5.47 14.20
N GLY A 216 4.10 -4.61 14.86
CA GLY A 216 4.97 -5.00 15.97
C GLY A 216 4.27 -5.24 17.30
N THR A 217 5.07 -5.35 18.37
CA THR A 217 4.54 -5.55 19.73
C THR A 217 3.84 -4.32 20.29
N GLU A 218 4.25 -3.14 19.82
CA GLU A 218 3.71 -1.85 20.21
C GLU A 218 3.57 -0.96 18.97
N THR A 219 2.63 0.00 19.02
CA THR A 219 2.59 1.09 18.05
C THR A 219 3.77 2.03 18.23
N CYS A 220 4.05 2.87 17.23
CA CYS A 220 5.09 3.89 17.33
C CYS A 220 4.91 4.83 18.55
N GLY A 221 3.68 5.06 19.01
CA GLY A 221 3.30 5.81 20.21
C GLY A 221 3.29 4.99 21.51
N GLY A 222 3.76 3.74 21.49
CA GLY A 222 3.83 2.85 22.65
C GLY A 222 2.46 2.40 23.15
N PHE A 223 1.53 2.11 22.24
CA PHE A 223 0.25 1.45 22.54
C PHE A 223 0.30 -0.03 22.12
N PRO A 224 -0.63 -0.90 22.54
CA PRO A 224 -0.58 -2.32 22.19
C PRO A 224 -0.55 -2.56 20.67
N GLY A 225 0.46 -3.28 20.16
CA GLY A 225 0.55 -3.66 18.74
C GLY A 225 -0.08 -5.02 18.42
N SER A 226 -0.02 -5.42 17.15
CA SER A 226 -0.77 -6.57 16.61
C SER A 226 0.04 -7.83 16.31
N GLU A 227 1.34 -7.89 16.58
CA GLU A 227 2.21 -9.01 16.17
C GLU A 227 1.62 -10.40 16.46
N PHE A 228 1.00 -10.57 17.64
CA PHE A 228 0.40 -11.84 18.09
C PHE A 228 -1.13 -11.88 17.97
N TYR A 229 -1.75 -10.81 17.44
CA TYR A 229 -3.19 -10.60 17.47
C TYR A 229 -3.80 -10.32 16.09
N LEU A 230 -3.02 -10.43 15.00
CA LEU A 230 -3.45 -10.08 13.63
C LEU A 230 -4.86 -10.57 13.27
N LYS A 231 -5.19 -11.84 13.58
CA LYS A 231 -6.52 -12.41 13.31
C LYS A 231 -7.62 -11.79 14.17
N THR A 232 -7.35 -11.66 15.46
CA THR A 232 -8.28 -11.06 16.44
C THR A 232 -8.56 -9.60 16.09
N ASP A 233 -7.52 -8.85 15.70
CA ASP A 233 -7.63 -7.43 15.40
C ASP A 233 -8.32 -7.21 14.05
N ALA A 234 -8.00 -8.01 13.02
CA ALA A 234 -8.75 -7.99 11.75
C ALA A 234 -10.26 -8.21 11.97
N GLN A 235 -10.63 -9.21 12.78
CA GLN A 235 -12.04 -9.45 13.12
C GLN A 235 -12.62 -8.28 13.95
N THR A 236 -11.84 -7.70 14.85
CA THR A 236 -12.28 -6.55 15.65
C THR A 236 -12.62 -5.34 14.79
N PHE A 237 -11.77 -5.04 13.80
CA PHE A 237 -12.02 -3.96 12.85
C PHE A 237 -13.25 -4.24 11.99
N ALA A 238 -13.44 -5.48 11.54
CA ALA A 238 -14.63 -5.87 10.80
C ALA A 238 -15.92 -5.74 11.64
N ASP A 239 -15.91 -6.19 12.89
CA ASP A 239 -17.04 -6.09 13.83
C ASP A 239 -17.43 -4.63 14.11
N TRP A 240 -16.45 -3.73 14.16
CA TRP A 240 -16.69 -2.30 14.32
C TRP A 240 -17.14 -1.59 13.05
N GLY A 241 -16.99 -2.23 11.89
CA GLY A 241 -17.33 -1.64 10.61
C GLY A 241 -16.26 -0.69 10.06
N ILE A 242 -14.98 -0.94 10.34
CA ILE A 242 -13.86 -0.18 9.77
C ILE A 242 -13.78 -0.39 8.25
N ASP A 243 -13.43 0.65 7.50
CA ASP A 243 -13.36 0.65 6.03
C ASP A 243 -11.93 0.70 5.50
N LEU A 244 -10.97 1.07 6.34
CA LEU A 244 -9.55 1.18 6.00
C LEU A 244 -8.68 0.82 7.21
N LEU A 245 -7.67 0.00 7.02
CA LEU A 245 -6.61 -0.23 8.01
C LEU A 245 -5.29 0.36 7.51
N LYS A 246 -4.67 1.24 8.28
CA LYS A 246 -3.24 1.54 8.19
C LYS A 246 -2.50 0.63 9.15
N LEU A 247 -1.58 -0.20 8.65
CA LEU A 247 -0.71 -1.04 9.47
C LEU A 247 0.73 -0.52 9.40
N ASP A 248 1.20 -0.01 10.52
CA ASP A 248 2.56 0.45 10.72
C ASP A 248 3.51 -0.70 11.06
N GLY A 249 4.77 -0.41 11.39
CA GLY A 249 5.80 -1.45 11.59
C GLY A 249 6.84 -1.12 12.66
N CYS A 250 6.56 -0.21 13.58
CA CYS A 250 7.42 0.03 14.73
C CYS A 250 7.50 -1.23 15.60
N TYR A 251 8.53 -1.34 16.44
CA TYR A 251 8.69 -2.46 17.39
C TYR A 251 8.55 -3.86 16.77
N SER A 252 8.93 -4.00 15.50
CA SER A 252 8.92 -5.27 14.77
C SER A 252 10.28 -5.51 14.10
N PHE A 253 10.56 -6.76 13.74
CA PHE A 253 11.74 -7.05 12.93
C PHE A 253 11.38 -7.06 11.44
N THR A 254 12.16 -6.32 10.64
CA THR A 254 11.96 -6.23 9.18
C THR A 254 11.99 -7.59 8.48
N HIS A 255 12.63 -8.62 9.05
CA HIS A 255 12.63 -9.97 8.49
C HIS A 255 11.26 -10.68 8.54
N ASP A 256 10.36 -10.26 9.44
CA ASP A 256 9.04 -10.85 9.62
C ASP A 256 7.98 -10.18 8.74
N MET A 257 8.19 -8.91 8.37
CA MET A 257 7.25 -8.12 7.56
C MET A 257 6.83 -8.80 6.23
N PRO A 258 7.71 -9.52 5.49
CA PRO A 258 7.31 -10.26 4.29
C PRO A 258 6.33 -11.42 4.51
N VAL A 259 6.09 -11.80 5.76
CA VAL A 259 5.06 -12.76 6.17
C VAL A 259 3.92 -12.04 6.90
N GLY A 260 4.25 -11.12 7.80
CA GLY A 260 3.30 -10.40 8.64
C GLY A 260 2.28 -9.57 7.88
N TYR A 261 2.73 -8.71 6.95
CA TYR A 261 1.83 -7.86 6.18
C TYR A 261 0.85 -8.65 5.30
N PRO A 262 1.30 -9.67 4.53
CA PRO A 262 0.37 -10.57 3.83
C PRO A 262 -0.53 -11.39 4.76
N THR A 263 -0.08 -11.72 5.97
CA THR A 263 -0.91 -12.45 6.95
C THR A 263 -2.06 -11.58 7.46
N MET A 264 -1.81 -10.30 7.74
CA MET A 264 -2.89 -9.36 8.05
C MET A 264 -3.84 -9.19 6.86
N GLU A 265 -3.34 -9.04 5.62
CA GLU A 265 -4.20 -8.99 4.42
C GLU A 265 -5.15 -10.19 4.36
N HIS A 266 -4.59 -11.39 4.56
CA HIS A 266 -5.36 -12.62 4.55
C HIS A 266 -6.47 -12.60 5.59
N PHE A 267 -6.18 -12.20 6.83
CA PHE A 267 -7.20 -12.12 7.88
C PHE A 267 -8.23 -11.02 7.65
N LEU A 268 -7.84 -9.86 7.10
CA LEU A 268 -8.80 -8.83 6.69
C LEU A 268 -9.78 -9.40 5.65
N ASN A 269 -9.28 -10.15 4.67
CA ASN A 269 -10.09 -10.79 3.63
C ASN A 269 -10.99 -11.91 4.21
N GLU A 270 -10.48 -12.73 5.15
CA GLU A 270 -11.27 -13.78 5.83
C GLU A 270 -12.51 -13.22 6.55
N THR A 271 -12.47 -11.97 7.02
CA THR A 271 -13.64 -11.34 7.68
C THR A 271 -14.84 -11.15 6.73
N GLY A 272 -14.61 -11.15 5.42
CA GLY A 272 -15.61 -10.86 4.39
C GLY A 272 -16.03 -9.38 4.28
N ARG A 273 -15.46 -8.49 5.11
CA ARG A 273 -15.67 -7.04 4.99
C ARG A 273 -14.58 -6.42 4.10
N PRO A 274 -14.92 -5.73 3.01
CA PRO A 274 -13.94 -4.99 2.22
C PRO A 274 -13.32 -3.87 3.05
N MET A 275 -12.01 -3.95 3.29
CA MET A 275 -11.22 -2.93 3.98
C MET A 275 -10.04 -2.53 3.11
N LEU A 276 -9.85 -1.22 2.90
CA LEU A 276 -8.68 -0.70 2.20
C LEU A 276 -7.45 -0.94 3.09
N TYR A 277 -6.43 -1.59 2.56
CA TYR A 277 -5.25 -1.91 3.35
C TYR A 277 -4.06 -1.03 2.98
N SER A 278 -3.66 -0.16 3.92
CA SER A 278 -2.52 0.74 3.83
C SER A 278 -1.33 0.19 4.62
N CYS A 279 -0.23 -0.08 3.92
CA CYS A 279 0.93 -0.75 4.50
C CYS A 279 2.11 0.20 4.65
N SER A 280 2.67 0.35 5.86
CA SER A 280 3.95 1.04 6.03
C SER A 280 5.17 0.18 5.67
N TRP A 281 4.96 -1.08 5.29
CA TRP A 281 6.00 -2.09 5.05
C TRP A 281 7.25 -1.55 4.31
N PRO A 282 7.16 -0.89 3.15
CA PRO A 282 8.36 -0.49 2.42
C PRO A 282 9.20 0.58 3.14
N ALA A 283 8.59 1.48 3.90
CA ALA A 283 9.28 2.56 4.60
C ALA A 283 10.30 2.02 5.62
N TYR A 284 9.99 0.91 6.28
CA TYR A 284 10.89 0.26 7.25
C TYR A 284 12.09 -0.45 6.62
N PHE A 285 12.09 -0.64 5.30
CA PHE A 285 13.23 -1.21 4.58
C PHE A 285 14.22 -0.14 4.10
N TYR A 286 13.84 1.14 4.10
CA TYR A 286 14.69 2.22 3.58
C TYR A 286 16.09 2.22 4.25
N PRO A 287 17.19 2.35 3.48
CA PRO A 287 17.28 2.64 2.03
C PRO A 287 17.29 1.42 1.11
N LYS A 288 16.99 0.22 1.60
CA LYS A 288 16.90 -1.00 0.77
C LYS A 288 15.60 -0.98 -0.05
N ILE A 289 15.64 -1.64 -1.20
CA ILE A 289 14.46 -1.85 -2.05
C ILE A 289 13.78 -3.15 -1.62
N PRO A 290 12.53 -3.11 -1.12
CA PRO A 290 11.77 -4.31 -0.78
C PRO A 290 11.17 -4.98 -2.03
N ASP A 291 10.54 -6.14 -1.83
CA ASP A 291 9.86 -6.89 -2.88
C ASP A 291 8.49 -6.25 -3.21
N TYR A 292 8.49 -5.28 -4.12
CA TYR A 292 7.27 -4.58 -4.54
C TYR A 292 6.23 -5.47 -5.22
N ASP A 293 6.62 -6.63 -5.77
CA ASP A 293 5.65 -7.58 -6.34
C ASP A 293 4.80 -8.25 -5.26
N LYS A 294 5.40 -8.53 -4.10
CA LYS A 294 4.63 -8.98 -2.92
C LYS A 294 3.80 -7.87 -2.29
N ILE A 295 4.36 -6.66 -2.22
CA ILE A 295 3.66 -5.51 -1.63
C ILE A 295 2.42 -5.17 -2.46
N SER A 296 2.54 -5.06 -3.79
CA SER A 296 1.41 -4.71 -4.67
C SER A 296 0.32 -5.79 -4.72
N THR A 297 0.65 -7.04 -4.38
CA THR A 297 -0.32 -8.12 -4.25
C THR A 297 -0.89 -8.28 -2.85
N SER A 298 -0.41 -7.53 -1.85
CA SER A 298 -0.87 -7.63 -0.47
C SER A 298 -1.45 -6.32 0.07
N CYS A 299 -1.24 -5.18 -0.58
CA CYS A 299 -1.55 -3.86 -0.05
C CYS A 299 -2.27 -3.00 -1.11
N ASN A 300 -3.28 -2.24 -0.69
CA ASN A 300 -3.95 -1.30 -1.59
C ASN A 300 -3.16 -0.01 -1.76
N ILE A 301 -2.47 0.42 -0.71
CA ILE A 301 -1.51 1.53 -0.76
C ILE A 301 -0.32 1.21 0.13
N TRP A 302 0.85 1.80 -0.13
CA TRP A 302 2.02 1.58 0.73
C TRP A 302 2.94 2.78 0.84
N ARG A 303 3.36 3.08 2.08
CA ARG A 303 4.32 4.15 2.38
C ARG A 303 5.73 3.72 2.01
N ASN A 304 6.39 4.50 1.14
CA ASN A 304 7.72 4.16 0.64
C ASN A 304 8.88 4.82 1.40
N TYR A 305 8.62 5.94 2.08
CA TYR A 305 9.65 6.83 2.58
C TYR A 305 9.28 7.41 3.94
N ALA A 306 10.18 8.21 4.50
CA ALA A 306 10.02 8.90 5.78
C ALA A 306 8.73 9.72 5.85
N ASP A 307 8.24 9.90 7.08
CA ASP A 307 7.05 10.71 7.36
C ASP A 307 7.22 12.16 6.89
N VAL A 308 6.16 12.66 6.25
CA VAL A 308 6.04 14.08 5.93
C VAL A 308 5.98 14.89 7.22
N GLN A 309 6.75 15.98 7.24
CA GLN A 309 6.70 16.99 8.28
C GLN A 309 6.25 18.30 7.66
N ASP A 310 5.59 19.16 8.46
CA ASP A 310 5.12 20.49 8.04
C ASP A 310 6.27 21.45 7.66
N SER A 311 6.90 21.20 6.51
CA SER A 311 8.06 21.94 5.99
C SER A 311 8.26 21.67 4.50
N TRP A 312 8.78 22.68 3.81
CA TRP A 312 9.16 22.55 2.40
C TRP A 312 10.26 21.50 2.17
N ASP A 313 11.25 21.41 3.07
CA ASP A 313 12.36 20.46 2.93
C ASP A 313 11.88 19.01 2.98
N SER A 314 10.86 18.71 3.79
CA SER A 314 10.24 17.38 3.84
C SER A 314 9.53 17.05 2.53
N VAL A 315 8.69 17.96 2.02
CA VAL A 315 7.99 17.79 0.73
C VAL A 315 8.99 17.61 -0.41
N LEU A 316 10.02 18.45 -0.49
CA LEU A 316 11.06 18.36 -1.51
C LEU A 316 11.87 17.05 -1.37
N GLY A 317 12.13 16.60 -0.15
CA GLY A 317 12.79 15.33 0.13
C GLY A 317 11.99 14.13 -0.40
N ILE A 318 10.67 14.11 -0.16
CA ILE A 318 9.75 13.10 -0.69
C ILE A 318 9.71 13.15 -2.23
N MET A 319 9.55 14.35 -2.81
CA MET A 319 9.58 14.52 -4.27
C MET A 319 10.87 13.96 -4.88
N ASN A 320 12.02 14.26 -4.28
CA ASN A 320 13.30 13.76 -4.77
C ASN A 320 13.46 12.24 -4.60
N PHE A 321 12.87 11.66 -3.56
CA PHE A 321 12.84 10.21 -3.37
C PHE A 321 12.03 9.52 -4.49
N TYR A 322 10.81 10.00 -4.75
CA TYR A 322 9.95 9.48 -5.81
C TYR A 322 10.54 9.72 -7.20
N GLY A 323 11.18 10.88 -7.40
CA GLY A 323 11.83 11.24 -8.66
C GLY A 323 13.01 10.35 -9.04
N LYS A 324 13.67 9.70 -8.07
CA LYS A 324 14.70 8.68 -8.34
C LYS A 324 14.11 7.39 -8.91
N ASN A 325 12.84 7.11 -8.62
CA ASN A 325 12.12 5.92 -9.05
C ASN A 325 12.85 4.59 -8.78
N SER A 326 13.64 4.51 -7.71
CA SER A 326 14.51 3.34 -7.45
C SER A 326 13.73 2.03 -7.23
N GLY A 327 12.49 2.12 -6.72
CA GLY A 327 11.59 0.99 -6.55
C GLY A 327 10.80 0.61 -7.81
N ASN A 328 11.04 1.29 -8.94
CA ASN A 328 10.20 1.23 -10.13
C ASN A 328 8.71 1.53 -9.81
N PHE A 329 8.51 2.54 -8.95
CA PHE A 329 7.21 2.97 -8.41
C PHE A 329 6.17 3.14 -9.52
N SER A 330 6.53 3.83 -10.61
CA SER A 330 5.63 4.10 -11.74
C SER A 330 5.13 2.85 -12.47
N ALA A 331 5.83 1.72 -12.35
CA ALA A 331 5.40 0.43 -12.90
C ALA A 331 4.70 -0.48 -11.88
N LYS A 332 4.82 -0.19 -10.58
CA LYS A 332 4.22 -0.96 -9.48
C LYS A 332 2.90 -0.34 -9.01
N GLY A 333 2.72 0.97 -9.15
CA GLY A 333 1.47 1.68 -8.87
C GLY A 333 0.42 1.47 -9.97
N GLY A 334 -0.84 1.31 -9.59
CA GLY A 334 -1.96 1.13 -10.51
C GLY A 334 -3.30 0.94 -9.81
N PRO A 335 -4.41 0.82 -10.56
CA PRO A 335 -5.73 0.56 -9.99
C PRO A 335 -5.74 -0.69 -9.08
N GLY A 336 -5.97 -0.46 -7.79
CA GLY A 336 -5.99 -1.45 -6.72
C GLY A 336 -4.79 -1.35 -5.77
N HIS A 337 -3.70 -0.70 -6.18
CA HIS A 337 -2.40 -0.75 -5.51
C HIS A 337 -1.54 0.50 -5.82
N PHE A 338 -1.51 1.52 -4.94
CA PHE A 338 -0.79 2.79 -5.18
C PHE A 338 0.39 3.04 -4.23
N ASN A 339 1.40 3.75 -4.73
CA ASN A 339 2.46 4.28 -3.88
C ASN A 339 1.95 5.45 -3.03
N ASP A 340 2.30 5.46 -1.74
CA ASP A 340 1.90 6.49 -0.78
C ASP A 340 3.10 7.39 -0.40
N PRO A 341 3.16 8.64 -0.91
CA PRO A 341 4.16 9.63 -0.54
C PRO A 341 3.88 10.33 0.80
N ASP A 342 2.93 9.82 1.57
CA ASP A 342 2.40 10.38 2.81
C ASP A 342 1.42 11.54 2.62
N MET A 343 0.90 12.05 3.73
CA MET A 343 -0.19 13.01 3.80
C MET A 343 0.08 14.35 3.09
N ILE A 344 -1.02 15.00 2.71
CA ILE A 344 -1.06 16.37 2.23
C ILE A 344 -1.12 17.32 3.43
N ILE A 345 -0.16 18.25 3.51
CA ILE A 345 -0.02 19.23 4.62
C ILE A 345 -0.52 20.63 4.23
N VAL A 346 -1.21 20.74 3.10
CA VAL A 346 -1.89 21.96 2.64
C VAL A 346 -2.86 22.45 3.73
N GLY A 347 -2.74 23.73 4.09
CA GLY A 347 -3.55 24.34 5.14
C GLY A 347 -2.86 24.42 6.51
N ASN A 348 -1.71 23.77 6.69
CA ASN A 348 -0.90 23.87 7.91
C ASN A 348 0.01 25.11 7.89
N TYR A 349 1.19 25.04 8.51
CA TYR A 349 1.98 26.21 8.87
C TYR A 349 3.27 26.36 8.06
N GLY A 350 3.87 25.25 7.62
CA GLY A 350 5.24 25.20 7.09
C GLY A 350 5.37 25.42 5.58
N LEU A 351 4.27 25.48 4.84
CA LEU A 351 4.28 25.69 3.40
C LEU A 351 3.72 27.06 2.99
N SER A 352 4.48 27.77 2.14
CA SER A 352 3.95 28.90 1.38
C SER A 352 2.84 28.43 0.42
N TYR A 353 2.01 29.35 -0.07
CA TYR A 353 0.95 28.97 -1.01
C TYR A 353 1.49 28.36 -2.31
N ASP A 354 2.64 28.85 -2.81
CA ASP A 354 3.31 28.26 -3.98
C ASP A 354 3.77 26.82 -3.69
N GLN A 355 4.29 26.55 -2.50
CA GLN A 355 4.71 25.21 -2.08
C GLN A 355 3.53 24.26 -1.87
N GLN A 356 2.40 24.78 -1.35
CA GLN A 356 1.14 24.03 -1.27
C GLN A 356 0.65 23.60 -2.66
N ARG A 357 0.74 24.50 -3.66
CA ARG A 357 0.44 24.17 -5.06
C ARG A 357 1.40 23.10 -5.60
N VAL A 358 2.70 23.17 -5.27
CA VAL A 358 3.66 22.12 -5.67
C VAL A 358 3.24 20.77 -5.11
N GLN A 359 2.93 20.66 -3.81
CA GLN A 359 2.53 19.39 -3.20
C GLN A 359 1.31 18.80 -3.93
N MET A 360 0.26 19.60 -4.14
CA MET A 360 -0.95 19.14 -4.83
C MET A 360 -0.69 18.71 -6.28
N ALA A 361 0.13 19.45 -7.02
CA ALA A 361 0.46 19.10 -8.41
C ALA A 361 1.24 17.79 -8.49
N ILE A 362 2.24 17.60 -7.63
CA ILE A 362 3.08 16.41 -7.66
C ILE A 362 2.34 15.18 -7.15
N TRP A 363 1.56 15.29 -6.06
CA TRP A 363 0.72 14.18 -5.58
C TRP A 363 -0.29 13.76 -6.65
N ALA A 364 -0.88 14.72 -7.37
CA ALA A 364 -1.75 14.40 -8.50
C ALA A 364 -0.98 13.76 -9.67
N ILE A 365 0.26 14.15 -9.96
CA ILE A 365 1.06 13.53 -11.04
C ILE A 365 1.48 12.11 -10.69
N ILE A 366 1.91 11.84 -9.45
CA ILE A 366 2.37 10.50 -9.07
C ILE A 366 1.23 9.56 -8.66
N ALA A 367 -0.03 9.93 -8.92
CA ALA A 367 -1.21 9.16 -8.57
C ALA A 367 -1.26 8.78 -7.07
N ALA A 368 -0.85 9.70 -6.21
CA ALA A 368 -0.82 9.49 -4.77
C ALA A 368 -2.23 9.46 -4.16
N PRO A 369 -2.43 8.72 -3.06
CA PRO A 369 -3.54 8.96 -2.14
C PRO A 369 -3.62 10.45 -1.76
N LEU A 370 -4.82 11.02 -1.73
CA LEU A 370 -5.04 12.39 -1.30
C LEU A 370 -5.62 12.41 0.12
N PHE A 371 -4.83 11.95 1.09
CA PHE A 371 -5.16 12.11 2.51
C PHE A 371 -4.61 13.43 3.02
N PHE A 372 -5.46 14.42 3.24
CA PHE A 372 -5.03 15.66 3.90
C PHE A 372 -4.99 15.48 5.42
N SER A 373 -4.08 16.19 6.06
CA SER A 373 -4.00 16.27 7.52
C SER A 373 -3.92 17.74 7.92
N THR A 374 -5.08 18.38 8.11
CA THR A 374 -5.19 19.79 8.52
C THR A 374 -6.45 20.02 9.34
N ASP A 375 -6.50 21.08 10.15
CA ASP A 375 -7.70 21.43 10.92
C ASP A 375 -8.66 22.27 10.06
N LEU A 376 -9.71 21.61 9.55
CA LEU A 376 -10.74 22.21 8.71
C LEU A 376 -11.50 23.36 9.39
N ALA A 377 -11.49 23.45 10.72
CA ALA A 377 -12.16 24.56 11.43
C ALA A 377 -11.41 25.88 11.26
N THR A 378 -10.11 25.83 10.93
CA THR A 378 -9.24 27.01 10.85
C THR A 378 -8.48 27.13 9.52
N ILE A 379 -8.76 26.25 8.56
CA ILE A 379 -8.12 26.24 7.25
C ILE A 379 -8.37 27.58 6.52
N LYS A 380 -7.31 28.11 5.91
CA LYS A 380 -7.43 29.34 5.10
C LYS A 380 -8.26 29.09 3.84
N PRO A 381 -9.07 30.06 3.38
CA PRO A 381 -9.90 29.90 2.18
C PRO A 381 -9.13 29.46 0.94
N GLU A 382 -7.92 29.99 0.72
CA GLU A 382 -7.08 29.62 -0.42
C GLU A 382 -6.59 28.17 -0.35
N SER A 383 -6.22 27.67 0.83
CA SER A 383 -5.79 26.28 1.04
C SER A 383 -6.96 25.32 0.90
N LYS A 384 -8.14 25.68 1.42
CA LYS A 384 -9.39 24.93 1.22
C LYS A 384 -9.73 24.84 -0.28
N ALA A 385 -9.72 25.96 -0.99
CA ALA A 385 -10.01 26.00 -2.41
C ALA A 385 -9.03 25.15 -3.23
N LEU A 386 -7.76 25.12 -2.81
CA LEU A 386 -6.73 24.29 -3.42
C LEU A 386 -6.99 22.78 -3.21
N LEU A 387 -7.36 22.35 -2.00
CA LEU A 387 -7.75 20.96 -1.73
C LEU A 387 -9.00 20.57 -2.54
N LEU A 388 -9.98 21.46 -2.68
CA LEU A 388 -11.22 21.22 -3.43
C LEU A 388 -11.08 21.44 -4.95
N ASN A 389 -9.87 21.67 -5.47
CA ASN A 389 -9.68 22.03 -6.86
C ASN A 389 -10.03 20.84 -7.78
N LYS A 390 -11.19 20.94 -8.45
CA LYS A 390 -11.74 19.87 -9.31
C LYS A 390 -10.82 19.46 -10.44
N ASN A 391 -10.03 20.38 -10.99
CA ASN A 391 -9.12 20.08 -12.09
C ASN A 391 -7.90 19.29 -11.61
N VAL A 392 -7.36 19.63 -10.43
CA VAL A 392 -6.27 18.89 -9.77
C VAL A 392 -6.74 17.49 -9.39
N ILE A 393 -7.90 17.40 -8.74
CA ILE A 393 -8.53 16.12 -8.38
C ILE A 393 -8.77 15.26 -9.62
N ALA A 394 -9.26 15.83 -10.72
CA ALA A 394 -9.48 15.09 -11.97
C ALA A 394 -8.19 14.51 -12.57
N VAL A 395 -7.03 15.16 -12.38
CA VAL A 395 -5.74 14.57 -12.76
C VAL A 395 -5.36 13.44 -11.81
N SER A 396 -5.47 13.64 -10.49
CA SER A 396 -5.19 12.60 -9.48
C SER A 396 -6.03 11.34 -9.74
N GLN A 397 -7.34 11.52 -9.93
CA GLN A 397 -8.35 10.48 -10.09
C GLN A 397 -8.49 9.98 -11.54
N ASP A 398 -7.53 10.24 -12.42
CA ASP A 398 -7.57 9.71 -13.78
C ASP A 398 -7.63 8.18 -13.76
N SER A 399 -8.69 7.63 -14.36
CA SER A 399 -9.01 6.20 -14.36
C SER A 399 -7.99 5.29 -15.07
N LEU A 400 -6.95 5.82 -15.74
CA LEU A 400 -5.82 4.97 -16.14
C LEU A 400 -5.05 4.47 -14.91
N GLY A 401 -5.07 5.24 -13.81
CA GLY A 401 -4.34 4.91 -12.58
C GLY A 401 -2.82 4.84 -12.76
N ILE A 402 -2.29 5.34 -13.88
CA ILE A 402 -0.85 5.31 -14.17
C ILE A 402 -0.18 6.43 -13.38
N GLU A 403 0.76 6.05 -12.53
CA GLU A 403 1.65 6.97 -11.83
C GLU A 403 2.59 7.68 -12.81
N GLY A 404 2.74 8.98 -12.62
CA GLY A 404 3.69 9.82 -13.36
C GLY A 404 5.10 9.74 -12.80
N GLU A 405 6.04 10.36 -13.51
CA GLU A 405 7.46 10.31 -13.18
C GLU A 405 8.15 11.65 -13.42
N LEU A 406 9.32 11.83 -12.78
CA LEU A 406 10.23 12.93 -13.04
C LEU A 406 10.93 12.66 -14.40
N ALA A 407 10.41 13.27 -15.46
CA ALA A 407 10.97 13.12 -16.81
C ALA A 407 12.35 13.76 -16.95
N PHE A 408 12.56 14.90 -16.27
CA PHE A 408 13.79 15.67 -16.38
C PHE A 408 14.00 16.57 -15.17
N SER A 409 15.26 16.71 -14.75
CA SER A 409 15.69 17.68 -13.75
C SER A 409 16.98 18.33 -14.18
N LEU A 410 17.02 19.66 -14.22
CA LEU A 410 18.23 20.43 -14.50
C LEU A 410 18.27 21.70 -13.66
N ASN A 411 19.37 21.86 -12.93
CA ASN A 411 19.49 22.88 -11.89
C ASN A 411 18.27 22.78 -10.93
N ASP A 412 17.63 23.90 -10.64
CA ASP A 412 16.44 23.96 -9.79
C ASP A 412 15.10 23.75 -10.54
N VAL A 413 15.12 23.23 -11.77
CA VAL A 413 13.89 22.99 -12.54
C VAL A 413 13.64 21.50 -12.68
N GLN A 414 12.46 21.07 -12.25
CA GLN A 414 11.96 19.70 -12.39
C GLN A 414 10.76 19.67 -13.34
N ILE A 415 10.75 18.68 -14.23
CA ILE A 415 9.65 18.41 -15.16
C ILE A 415 9.08 17.04 -14.85
N TRP A 416 7.84 17.01 -14.41
CA TRP A 416 7.11 15.80 -14.09
C TRP A 416 6.01 15.57 -15.12
N ILE A 417 5.77 14.32 -15.52
CA ILE A 417 4.75 13.97 -16.50
C ILE A 417 3.93 12.76 -16.05
N ARG A 418 2.63 12.77 -16.38
CA ARG A 418 1.69 11.67 -16.15
C ARG A 418 0.87 11.42 -17.40
N ARG A 419 0.73 10.16 -17.80
CA ARG A 419 -0.23 9.77 -18.84
C ARG A 419 -1.65 9.83 -18.28
N VAL A 420 -2.56 10.49 -18.98
CA VAL A 420 -3.95 10.69 -18.58
C VAL A 420 -4.89 10.44 -19.75
N LYS A 421 -6.20 10.29 -19.48
CA LYS A 421 -7.21 10.20 -20.54
C LYS A 421 -7.49 11.55 -21.21
N PRO A 422 -7.92 11.55 -22.48
CA PRO A 422 -7.97 10.41 -23.40
C PRO A 422 -6.56 9.92 -23.79
N GLU A 423 -6.44 8.66 -24.24
CA GLU A 423 -5.15 8.04 -24.57
C GLU A 423 -4.30 8.93 -25.50
N GLY A 424 -3.03 9.09 -25.13
CA GLY A 424 -2.11 10.01 -25.79
C GLY A 424 -2.07 11.41 -25.19
N SER A 425 -2.93 11.72 -24.21
CA SER A 425 -2.89 12.97 -23.42
C SER A 425 -1.94 12.87 -22.23
N ILE A 426 -1.48 14.03 -21.75
CA ILE A 426 -0.48 14.14 -20.69
C ILE A 426 -0.87 15.24 -19.70
N ALA A 427 -0.70 14.98 -18.40
CA ALA A 427 -0.58 16.03 -17.39
C ALA A 427 0.91 16.25 -17.10
N PHE A 428 1.33 17.50 -16.89
CA PHE A 428 2.73 17.84 -16.65
C PHE A 428 2.87 18.94 -15.61
N ALA A 429 3.92 18.89 -14.79
CA ALA A 429 4.28 19.97 -13.88
C ALA A 429 5.68 20.47 -14.19
N ILE A 430 5.81 21.80 -14.27
CA ILE A 430 7.08 22.51 -14.34
C ILE A 430 7.29 23.13 -12.95
N VAL A 431 8.14 22.50 -12.14
CA VAL A 431 8.44 22.95 -10.78
C VAL A 431 9.75 23.71 -10.79
N TYR A 432 9.77 24.87 -10.12
CA TYR A 432 11.00 25.60 -9.82
C TYR A 432 11.30 25.48 -8.32
N THR A 433 12.31 24.70 -7.96
CA THR A 433 12.69 24.41 -6.57
C THR A 433 13.60 25.48 -5.96
N GLY A 434 14.00 26.48 -6.74
CA GLY A 434 14.85 27.57 -6.27
C GLY A 434 14.14 28.39 -5.20
N THR A 435 14.85 28.71 -4.12
CA THR A 435 14.30 29.36 -2.92
C THR A 435 14.50 30.87 -2.88
N GLY A 436 15.14 31.45 -3.90
CA GLY A 436 15.41 32.88 -3.98
C GLY A 436 15.15 33.47 -5.37
N GLY A 437 15.20 34.79 -5.47
CA GLY A 437 15.05 35.53 -6.72
C GLY A 437 13.60 35.89 -7.08
N THR A 438 13.36 36.09 -8.38
CA THR A 438 12.05 36.46 -8.95
C THR A 438 11.45 35.29 -9.73
N PRO A 439 10.19 35.40 -10.20
CA PRO A 439 9.64 34.37 -11.08
C PRO A 439 10.54 34.09 -12.28
N LYS A 440 10.74 32.82 -12.59
CA LYS A 440 11.65 32.33 -13.62
C LYS A 440 10.87 31.97 -14.87
N LEU A 441 11.23 32.57 -16.01
CA LEU A 441 10.73 32.14 -17.31
C LEU A 441 11.43 30.83 -17.71
N ILE A 442 10.64 29.79 -17.92
CA ILE A 442 11.08 28.48 -18.37
C ILE A 442 10.55 28.29 -19.79
N GLN A 443 11.49 28.09 -20.73
CA GLN A 443 11.18 27.81 -22.13
C GLN A 443 11.60 26.37 -22.43
N ILE A 444 10.64 25.56 -22.84
CA ILE A 444 10.85 24.11 -23.01
C ILE A 444 10.11 23.62 -24.25
N GLN A 445 10.70 22.67 -24.97
CA GLN A 445 10.02 22.06 -26.11
C GLN A 445 8.85 21.20 -25.61
N CYS A 446 7.71 21.27 -26.29
CA CYS A 446 6.50 20.53 -25.90
C CYS A 446 6.73 19.02 -25.82
N ALA A 447 7.59 18.46 -26.67
CA ALA A 447 8.01 17.05 -26.59
C ALA A 447 8.60 16.67 -25.22
N SER A 448 9.37 17.56 -24.57
CA SER A 448 9.94 17.34 -23.24
C SER A 448 8.89 17.39 -22.11
N LEU A 449 7.69 17.90 -22.40
CA LEU A 449 6.53 17.85 -21.52
C LEU A 449 5.65 16.61 -21.78
N GLY A 450 6.13 15.64 -22.56
CA GLY A 450 5.42 14.41 -22.91
C GLY A 450 4.51 14.51 -24.14
N MET A 451 4.36 15.69 -24.77
CA MET A 451 3.58 15.85 -26.00
C MET A 451 4.36 15.33 -27.22
N ILE A 452 4.34 14.01 -27.43
CA ILE A 452 5.23 13.33 -28.40
C ILE A 452 4.57 12.94 -29.72
N LYS A 453 3.23 12.98 -29.85
CA LYS A 453 2.55 12.52 -31.08
C LYS A 453 2.80 13.51 -32.23
N LYS A 454 3.54 13.08 -33.24
CA LYS A 454 3.98 13.92 -34.37
C LYS A 454 2.79 14.43 -35.20
N GLY A 455 2.83 15.72 -35.54
CA GLY A 455 1.83 16.36 -36.41
C GLY A 455 0.46 16.59 -35.78
N VAL A 456 0.23 16.11 -34.56
CA VAL A 456 -1.06 16.22 -33.85
C VAL A 456 -0.96 17.30 -32.78
N PRO A 457 -1.88 18.29 -32.77
CA PRO A 457 -1.89 19.32 -31.74
C PRO A 457 -2.50 18.80 -30.43
N TYR A 458 -2.07 19.42 -29.34
CA TYR A 458 -2.58 19.25 -27.99
C TYR A 458 -3.23 20.56 -27.54
N SER A 459 -4.43 20.49 -26.98
CA SER A 459 -5.01 21.63 -26.25
C SER A 459 -4.47 21.62 -24.83
N VAL A 460 -3.74 22.68 -24.46
CA VAL A 460 -3.12 22.83 -23.16
C VAL A 460 -3.97 23.71 -22.26
N MET A 461 -4.25 23.22 -21.05
CA MET A 461 -4.96 23.93 -19.98
C MET A 461 -4.05 24.04 -18.75
N GLU A 462 -3.97 25.22 -18.14
CA GLU A 462 -3.41 25.40 -16.81
C GLU A 462 -4.43 24.86 -15.79
N VAL A 463 -3.99 23.92 -14.95
CA VAL A 463 -4.87 23.07 -14.15
C VAL A 463 -5.52 23.84 -13.01
N PHE A 464 -4.77 24.67 -12.27
CA PHE A 464 -5.30 25.34 -11.09
C PHE A 464 -6.44 26.30 -11.42
N ASP A 465 -6.27 27.11 -12.47
CA ASP A 465 -7.23 28.14 -12.85
C ASP A 465 -8.16 27.70 -13.99
N GLY A 466 -7.91 26.54 -14.60
CA GLY A 466 -8.66 26.04 -15.77
C GLY A 466 -8.42 26.88 -17.03
N LYS A 467 -7.34 27.68 -17.06
CA LYS A 467 -7.07 28.62 -18.14
C LYS A 467 -6.59 27.87 -19.39
N HIS A 468 -7.27 28.04 -20.51
CA HIS A 468 -6.78 27.54 -21.79
C HIS A 468 -5.54 28.32 -22.25
N MET A 469 -4.44 27.61 -22.47
CA MET A 469 -3.15 28.17 -22.82
C MET A 469 -2.90 28.20 -24.33
N GLY A 470 -3.58 27.34 -25.10
CA GLY A 470 -3.47 27.30 -26.55
C GLY A 470 -3.31 25.88 -27.12
N LEU A 471 -3.06 25.83 -28.43
CA LEU A 471 -2.79 24.59 -29.15
C LEU A 471 -1.29 24.47 -29.41
N TYR A 472 -0.71 23.32 -29.07
CA TYR A 472 0.72 23.07 -29.18
C TYR A 472 0.99 21.74 -29.88
N LYS A 473 1.96 21.72 -30.78
CA LYS A 473 2.52 20.50 -31.36
C LYS A 473 3.81 20.13 -30.63
N ALA A 474 4.25 18.88 -30.77
CA ALA A 474 5.49 18.39 -30.19
C ALA A 474 6.72 19.26 -30.47
N THR A 475 6.76 19.91 -31.65
CA THR A 475 7.87 20.77 -32.09
C THR A 475 7.86 22.18 -31.49
N ASP A 476 6.74 22.61 -30.93
CA ASP A 476 6.56 23.99 -30.47
C ASP A 476 7.27 24.23 -29.13
N MET A 477 7.57 25.49 -28.85
CA MET A 477 8.10 25.93 -27.55
C MET A 477 6.95 26.31 -26.62
N PHE A 478 6.99 25.77 -25.41
CA PHE A 478 6.12 26.16 -24.31
C PHE A 478 6.87 27.10 -23.36
N ASN A 479 6.20 28.18 -22.97
CA ASN A 479 6.74 29.18 -22.06
C ASN A 479 5.88 29.23 -20.80
N ALA A 480 6.51 29.05 -19.64
CA ALA A 480 5.85 29.21 -18.34
C ALA A 480 6.70 30.09 -17.43
N THR A 481 6.08 31.05 -16.76
CA THR A 481 6.71 31.81 -15.69
C THR A 481 6.34 31.14 -14.36
N VAL A 482 7.33 30.69 -13.60
CA VAL A 482 7.14 29.93 -12.36
C VAL A 482 7.80 30.66 -11.20
N ASN A 483 7.06 30.86 -10.10
CA ASN A 483 7.57 31.47 -8.87
C ASN A 483 8.64 30.59 -8.20
N PRO A 484 9.57 31.17 -7.40
CA PRO A 484 10.43 30.40 -6.51
C PRO A 484 9.61 29.44 -5.64
N THR A 485 10.03 28.18 -5.56
CA THR A 485 9.30 27.09 -4.89
C THR A 485 7.86 26.89 -5.38
N GLY A 486 7.58 27.27 -6.63
CA GLY A 486 6.27 27.19 -7.26
C GLY A 486 6.21 26.18 -8.40
N VAL A 487 5.01 26.08 -9.00
CA VAL A 487 4.72 25.15 -10.09
C VAL A 487 3.80 25.77 -11.15
N PHE A 488 4.08 25.50 -12.42
CA PHE A 488 3.07 25.53 -13.47
C PHE A 488 2.55 24.11 -13.67
N PHE A 489 1.24 23.89 -13.50
CA PHE A 489 0.63 22.57 -13.66
C PHE A 489 -0.29 22.59 -14.88
N GLY A 490 0.01 21.75 -15.87
CA GLY A 490 -0.69 21.72 -17.16
C GLY A 490 -1.33 20.38 -17.46
N ARG A 491 -2.42 20.40 -18.21
CA ARG A 491 -3.01 19.23 -18.89
C ARG A 491 -3.03 19.47 -20.39
N ALA A 492 -2.29 18.66 -21.13
CA ALA A 492 -2.24 18.62 -22.59
C ALA A 492 -3.15 17.50 -23.10
N THR A 493 -4.33 17.88 -23.61
CA THR A 493 -5.30 16.95 -24.19
C THR A 493 -5.03 16.81 -25.68
N ILE A 494 -4.79 15.59 -26.14
CA ILE A 494 -4.52 15.34 -27.57
C ILE A 494 -5.78 15.57 -28.42
N LEU A 495 -5.62 16.20 -29.58
CA LEU A 495 -6.71 16.45 -30.53
C LEU A 495 -6.50 15.61 -31.79
N GLY A 496 -7.09 14.40 -31.84
CA GLY A 496 -7.03 13.57 -33.05
C GLY A 496 -7.32 12.11 -32.84
#